data_AF-A0A817P511-F1
#
_entry.id   AF-A0A817P511-F1
#
_cell.length_a   1.000
_cell.length_b   1.000
_cell.length_c   1.000
_cell.angle_alpha   90.00
_cell.angle_beta   90.00
_cell.angle_gamma   90.00
#
_symmetry.space_group_name_H-M   'P 1'
#
loop_
_entity.id
_entity.type
_entity.pdbx_description
1 polymer ?
#
loop_
_entity_poly.entity_id
_entity_poly.type
_entity_poly.pdbx_seq_one_letter_code
_entity_poly.pdbx_strand_id
1 'polypeptide(L)'
;KNWLNLQYHTDDTIKKPDELENEMQEPPGLIDEKLLDQISGSLIGMAIGDALGAHVEFRPHEYLFANPVKDLEGGGTWGLKKGQFTDDTSMALCLAISLIVRRGFVPYDQLVRYKWWLESGYMSSTGRCFDIGAATSQSLHEFMRRQTIFAKKHHIPIEKLDYLSDHDHLRMFQVHCSTSGVAGNGALMRLAPVPLFFHNYPKDAIEFSGYSG
;
A
#
# COMPACT_ATOMS: atom_id res chain seq x y z
N LYS A 1 -10.45 2.60 -24.42
CA LYS A 1 -11.77 1.99 -24.73
C LYS A 1 -12.23 1.25 -23.47
N ASN A 2 -13.26 1.79 -22.80
CA ASN A 2 -14.02 1.26 -21.66
C ASN A 2 -13.36 0.29 -20.67
N TRP A 3 -12.65 0.84 -19.68
CA TRP A 3 -12.46 0.21 -18.36
C TRP A 3 -13.71 0.31 -17.45
N LEU A 4 -14.85 0.75 -18.02
CA LEU A 4 -16.11 1.06 -17.32
C LEU A 4 -17.09 -0.12 -17.21
N ASN A 5 -16.68 -1.33 -17.60
CA ASN A 5 -17.55 -2.51 -17.56
C ASN A 5 -17.04 -3.57 -16.58
N LEU A 6 -16.80 -3.17 -15.34
CA LEU A 6 -16.41 -4.09 -14.29
C LEU A 6 -17.41 -3.97 -13.12
N GLN A 7 -18.44 -4.82 -13.18
CA GLN A 7 -19.37 -5.05 -12.08
C GLN A 7 -18.62 -5.71 -10.93
N TYR A 8 -18.43 -5.08 -9.77
CA TYR A 8 -17.81 -5.77 -8.62
C TYR A 8 -18.39 -5.43 -7.25
N HIS A 9 -18.87 -6.50 -6.61
CA HIS A 9 -19.23 -6.72 -5.21
C HIS A 9 -19.30 -8.27 -5.10
N THR A 10 -18.97 -8.98 -4.02
CA THR A 10 -18.85 -8.74 -2.57
C THR A 10 -18.00 -9.91 -2.06
N ASP A 11 -16.93 -9.74 -1.29
CA ASP A 11 -17.04 -9.84 0.17
C ASP A 11 -15.65 -9.59 0.76
N ASP A 12 -15.57 -8.57 1.60
CA ASP A 12 -14.41 -8.14 2.37
C ASP A 12 -14.42 -8.79 3.76
N THR A 13 -14.98 -10.00 3.89
CA THR A 13 -14.64 -10.87 5.01
C THR A 13 -13.14 -11.09 4.95
N ILE A 14 -12.45 -10.78 6.05
CA ILE A 14 -11.01 -11.01 6.21
C ILE A 14 -10.75 -12.51 6.02
N LYS A 15 -10.56 -12.92 4.78
CA LYS A 15 -10.08 -14.25 4.41
C LYS A 15 -8.58 -14.27 4.68
N LYS A 16 -8.11 -15.32 5.34
CA LYS A 16 -6.68 -15.51 5.58
C LYS A 16 -5.95 -15.57 4.22
N PRO A 17 -4.66 -15.19 4.14
CA PRO A 17 -3.90 -15.22 2.88
C PRO A 17 -4.06 -16.53 2.09
N ASP A 18 -4.17 -17.64 2.82
CA ASP A 18 -4.33 -19.03 2.37
C ASP A 18 -5.65 -19.28 1.59
N GLU A 19 -6.63 -18.38 1.67
CA GLU A 19 -7.95 -18.51 1.04
C GLU A 19 -8.10 -17.65 -0.23
N LEU A 20 -7.12 -16.77 -0.52
CA LEU A 20 -7.06 -15.96 -1.75
C LEU A 20 -6.56 -16.77 -2.97
N GLU A 21 -5.83 -17.86 -2.74
CA GLU A 21 -5.26 -18.71 -3.81
C GLU A 21 -6.34 -19.37 -4.70
N ASN A 22 -7.58 -19.51 -4.20
CA ASN A 22 -8.64 -20.26 -4.90
C ASN A 22 -9.52 -19.43 -5.86
N GLU A 23 -9.34 -18.10 -5.96
CA GLU A 23 -10.18 -17.22 -6.80
C GLU A 23 -9.40 -16.43 -7.87
N MET A 24 -8.08 -16.62 -7.93
CA MET A 24 -7.24 -16.02 -8.98
C MET A 24 -7.41 -16.81 -10.29
N GLN A 25 -8.30 -16.32 -11.17
CA GLN A 25 -8.25 -16.72 -12.57
C GLN A 25 -6.89 -16.29 -13.13
N GLU A 26 -6.11 -17.26 -13.63
CA GLU A 26 -4.79 -16.99 -14.21
C GLU A 26 -4.88 -15.85 -15.24
N PRO A 27 -3.94 -14.88 -15.20
CA PRO A 27 -3.95 -13.78 -16.15
C PRO A 27 -3.88 -14.33 -17.58
N PRO A 28 -4.60 -13.73 -18.54
CA PRO A 28 -4.63 -14.22 -19.91
C PRO A 28 -3.27 -13.96 -20.58
N GLY A 29 -2.43 -14.99 -20.60
CA GLY A 29 -1.11 -15.02 -21.23
C GLY A 29 -0.04 -15.53 -20.26
N LEU A 30 0.79 -16.47 -20.71
CA LEU A 30 1.95 -16.91 -19.94
C LEU A 30 2.82 -15.68 -19.61
N ILE A 31 2.92 -15.35 -18.32
CA ILE A 31 4.03 -14.55 -17.82
C ILE A 31 5.28 -15.41 -18.04
N ASP A 32 6.24 -14.92 -18.83
CA ASP A 32 7.54 -15.57 -18.98
C ASP A 32 8.17 -15.73 -17.59
N GLU A 33 8.75 -16.89 -17.28
CA GLU A 33 9.38 -17.19 -15.98
C GLU A 33 10.38 -16.10 -15.59
N LYS A 34 11.09 -15.54 -16.57
CA LYS A 34 12.01 -14.42 -16.35
C LYS A 34 11.31 -13.15 -15.88
N LEU A 35 10.15 -12.83 -16.45
CA LEU A 35 9.36 -11.66 -16.04
C LEU A 35 8.79 -11.86 -14.63
N LEU A 36 8.31 -13.07 -14.33
CA LEU A 36 7.85 -13.41 -12.98
C LEU A 36 8.97 -13.24 -11.95
N ASP A 37 10.16 -13.76 -12.22
CA ASP A 37 11.35 -13.60 -11.38
C ASP A 37 11.69 -12.12 -11.13
N GLN A 38 11.62 -11.28 -12.17
CA GLN A 38 11.86 -9.84 -12.05
C GLN A 38 10.80 -9.13 -11.20
N ILE A 39 9.53 -9.49 -11.36
CA ILE A 39 8.42 -8.93 -10.58
C ILE A 39 8.56 -9.34 -9.11
N SER A 40 8.76 -10.64 -8.84
CA SER A 40 8.95 -11.18 -7.51
C SER A 40 10.20 -10.57 -6.84
N GLY A 41 11.32 -10.52 -7.54
CA GLY A 41 12.57 -9.94 -7.07
C GLY A 41 12.44 -8.45 -6.74
N SER A 42 11.60 -7.71 -7.48
CA SER A 42 11.36 -6.28 -7.20
C SER A 42 10.60 -6.08 -5.87
N LEU A 43 9.54 -6.85 -5.62
CA LEU A 43 8.76 -6.75 -4.38
C LEU A 43 9.53 -7.30 -3.17
N ILE A 44 10.18 -8.45 -3.32
CA ILE A 44 10.99 -9.06 -2.26
C ILE A 44 12.21 -8.20 -1.96
N GLY A 45 12.89 -7.68 -2.99
CA GLY A 45 14.06 -6.83 -2.85
C GLY A 45 13.74 -5.51 -2.13
N MET A 46 12.58 -4.91 -2.40
CA MET A 46 12.07 -3.76 -1.66
C MET A 46 11.91 -4.10 -0.17
N ALA A 47 11.25 -5.21 0.16
CA ALA A 47 11.04 -5.63 1.55
C ALA A 47 12.34 -5.98 2.29
N ILE A 48 13.31 -6.60 1.59
CA ILE A 48 14.64 -6.86 2.13
C ILE A 48 15.39 -5.54 2.38
N GLY A 49 15.32 -4.60 1.43
CA GLY A 49 15.96 -3.29 1.55
C GLY A 49 15.44 -2.49 2.74
N ASP A 50 14.12 -2.47 2.93
CA ASP A 50 13.43 -1.91 4.09
C ASP A 50 13.95 -2.56 5.39
N ALA A 51 13.86 -3.89 5.53
CA ALA A 51 14.27 -4.59 6.75
C ALA A 51 15.77 -4.42 7.07
N LEU A 52 16.64 -4.30 6.07
CA LEU A 52 18.06 -3.98 6.26
C LEU A 52 18.26 -2.53 6.72
N GLY A 53 17.57 -1.58 6.10
CA GLY A 53 17.67 -0.15 6.41
C GLY A 53 17.17 0.19 7.81
N ALA A 54 16.09 -0.48 8.24
CA ALA A 54 15.47 -0.28 9.55
C ALA A 54 16.42 -0.46 10.75
N HIS A 55 17.45 -1.33 10.60
CA HIS A 55 18.46 -1.55 11.64
C HIS A 55 19.21 -0.26 12.01
N VAL A 56 19.46 0.60 11.03
CA VAL A 56 20.33 1.77 11.14
C VAL A 56 19.60 3.09 10.92
N GLU A 57 18.27 3.05 10.89
CA GLU A 57 17.45 4.23 10.73
C GLU A 57 17.73 5.28 11.82
N PHE A 58 17.74 6.56 11.42
CA PHE A 58 18.09 7.72 12.26
C PHE A 58 19.51 7.69 12.85
N ARG A 59 20.37 6.76 12.43
CA ARG A 59 21.80 6.77 12.79
C ARG A 59 22.57 7.71 11.87
N PRO A 60 23.56 8.45 12.40
CA PRO A 60 24.45 9.24 11.58
C PRO A 60 25.29 8.31 10.68
N HIS A 61 25.69 8.76 9.50
CA HIS A 61 26.43 7.94 8.54
C HIS A 61 27.70 7.34 9.15
N GLU A 62 28.38 8.09 10.02
CA GLU A 62 29.60 7.68 10.70
C GLU A 62 29.41 6.46 11.62
N TYR A 63 28.19 6.22 12.10
CA TYR A 63 27.85 5.03 12.88
C TYR A 63 28.11 3.73 12.10
N LEU A 64 27.91 3.76 10.78
CA LEU A 64 28.04 2.60 9.89
C LEU A 64 29.50 2.17 9.71
N PHE A 65 30.47 3.05 9.96
CA PHE A 65 31.89 2.67 9.89
C PHE A 65 32.27 1.66 10.98
N ALA A 66 31.71 1.82 12.18
CA ALA A 66 31.91 0.89 13.29
C ALA A 66 30.88 -0.26 13.28
N ASN A 67 29.68 -0.02 12.74
CA ASN A 67 28.56 -0.96 12.76
C ASN A 67 27.99 -1.16 11.34
N PRO A 68 28.76 -1.76 10.42
CA PRO A 68 28.27 -2.03 9.07
C PRO A 68 27.14 -3.06 9.09
N VAL A 69 26.05 -2.79 8.37
CA VAL A 69 24.96 -3.75 8.16
C VAL A 69 25.46 -4.89 7.30
N LYS A 70 25.46 -6.11 7.83
CA LYS A 70 25.97 -7.32 7.15
C LYS A 70 24.91 -8.36 6.86
N ASP A 71 23.78 -8.30 7.56
CA ASP A 71 22.70 -9.27 7.49
C ASP A 71 21.40 -8.64 8.02
N LEU A 72 20.30 -9.39 7.99
CA LEU A 72 19.04 -9.03 8.64
C LEU A 72 19.17 -9.14 10.16
N GLU A 73 19.75 -8.11 10.78
CA GLU A 73 20.10 -8.11 12.20
C GLU A 73 18.91 -7.79 13.14
N GLY A 74 17.85 -7.13 12.63
CA GLY A 74 16.73 -6.66 13.46
C GLY A 74 17.12 -5.41 14.25
N GLY A 75 16.64 -5.22 15.48
CA GLY A 75 17.03 -4.09 16.33
C GLY A 75 16.58 -2.72 15.82
N GLY A 76 17.50 -1.77 15.73
CA GLY A 76 17.21 -0.40 15.30
C GLY A 76 16.36 0.40 16.29
N THR A 77 15.82 1.52 15.80
CA THR A 77 15.01 2.48 16.58
C THR A 77 13.80 1.80 17.24
N TRP A 78 13.24 0.79 16.57
CA TRP A 78 12.00 0.13 16.97
C TRP A 78 12.19 -1.23 17.66
N GLY A 79 13.43 -1.71 17.81
CA GLY A 79 13.72 -2.99 18.45
C GLY A 79 13.14 -4.19 17.68
N LEU A 80 13.23 -4.16 16.35
CA LEU A 80 12.64 -5.15 15.45
C LEU A 80 13.26 -6.55 15.60
N LYS A 81 12.50 -7.59 15.28
CA LYS A 81 13.05 -8.93 15.04
C LYS A 81 13.72 -8.97 13.67
N LYS A 82 14.63 -9.93 13.49
CA LYS A 82 15.28 -10.17 12.20
C LYS A 82 14.24 -10.37 11.09
N GLY A 83 14.39 -9.63 9.99
CA GLY A 83 13.52 -9.69 8.83
C GLY A 83 12.18 -8.94 8.95
N GLN A 84 11.91 -8.26 10.07
CA GLN A 84 10.75 -7.37 10.15
C GLN A 84 11.02 -6.08 9.37
N PHE A 85 10.12 -5.77 8.44
CA PHE A 85 10.06 -4.55 7.62
C PHE A 85 9.22 -3.45 8.28
N THR A 86 9.29 -2.20 7.80
CA THR A 86 8.61 -1.02 8.37
C THR A 86 7.40 -0.56 7.54
N ASP A 87 7.13 0.75 7.52
CA ASP A 87 6.02 1.36 6.81
C ASP A 87 6.17 1.26 5.29
N ASP A 88 7.39 1.33 4.75
CA ASP A 88 7.68 1.16 3.31
C ASP A 88 6.99 -0.08 2.73
N THR A 89 7.29 -1.25 3.30
CA THR A 89 6.73 -2.52 2.86
C THR A 89 5.26 -2.66 3.25
N SER A 90 4.86 -2.21 4.45
CA SER A 90 3.46 -2.29 4.90
C SER A 90 2.51 -1.55 3.94
N MET A 91 2.91 -0.35 3.53
CA MET A 91 2.15 0.47 2.59
C MET A 91 2.20 -0.11 1.17
N ALA A 92 3.34 -0.65 0.73
CA ALA A 92 3.42 -1.31 -0.57
C ALA A 92 2.51 -2.54 -0.65
N LEU A 93 2.46 -3.35 0.41
CA LEU A 93 1.55 -4.50 0.50
C LEU A 93 0.08 -4.06 0.45
N CYS A 94 -0.28 -3.01 1.18
CA CYS A 94 -1.63 -2.43 1.11
C CYS A 94 -2.00 -1.99 -0.31
N LEU A 95 -1.08 -1.33 -1.03
CA LEU A 95 -1.28 -0.90 -2.40
C LEU A 95 -1.40 -2.09 -3.37
N ALA A 96 -0.53 -3.10 -3.23
CA ALA A 96 -0.57 -4.31 -4.04
C ALA A 96 -1.92 -5.03 -3.90
N ILE A 97 -2.41 -5.23 -2.67
CA ILE A 97 -3.70 -5.86 -2.45
C ILE A 97 -4.84 -5.02 -3.02
N SER A 98 -4.78 -3.68 -2.91
CA SER A 98 -5.78 -2.81 -3.55
C SER A 98 -5.86 -3.05 -5.05
N LEU A 99 -4.71 -3.06 -5.74
CA LEU A 99 -4.63 -3.28 -7.17
C LEU A 99 -5.19 -4.64 -7.59
N ILE A 100 -4.85 -5.70 -6.84
CA ILE A 100 -5.30 -7.07 -7.10
C ILE A 100 -6.81 -7.20 -6.89
N VAL A 101 -7.31 -6.80 -5.71
CA VAL A 101 -8.73 -6.96 -5.33
C VAL A 101 -9.63 -6.09 -6.21
N ARG A 102 -9.20 -4.85 -6.51
CA ARG A 102 -9.96 -3.92 -7.35
C ARG A 102 -9.78 -4.17 -8.84
N ARG A 103 -8.83 -5.04 -9.23
CA ARG A 103 -8.43 -5.30 -10.61
C ARG A 103 -8.14 -4.01 -11.38
N GLY A 104 -7.46 -3.08 -10.71
CA GLY A 104 -7.23 -1.73 -11.20
C GLY A 104 -6.89 -0.76 -10.08
N PHE A 105 -6.70 0.51 -10.44
CA PHE A 105 -6.30 1.54 -9.49
C PHE A 105 -7.52 2.30 -8.96
N VAL A 106 -7.82 2.12 -7.66
CA VAL A 106 -8.91 2.81 -6.95
C VAL A 106 -8.31 3.53 -5.73
N PRO A 107 -8.02 4.85 -5.82
CA PRO A 107 -7.38 5.60 -4.75
C PRO A 107 -8.08 5.52 -3.39
N TYR A 108 -9.41 5.41 -3.41
CA TYR A 108 -10.19 5.27 -2.18
C TYR A 108 -9.86 3.97 -1.43
N ASP A 109 -9.81 2.84 -2.14
CA ASP A 109 -9.50 1.52 -1.57
C ASP A 109 -8.06 1.47 -1.07
N GLN A 110 -7.11 2.09 -1.78
CA GLN A 110 -5.74 2.29 -1.31
C GLN A 110 -5.72 2.99 0.06
N LEU A 111 -6.44 4.11 0.21
CA LEU A 111 -6.49 4.86 1.47
C LEU A 111 -7.20 4.10 2.60
N VAL A 112 -8.24 3.32 2.28
CA VAL A 112 -8.90 2.41 3.24
C VAL A 112 -7.91 1.37 3.78
N ARG A 113 -7.09 0.76 2.94
CA ARG A 113 -6.10 -0.23 3.39
C ARG A 113 -5.00 0.41 4.25
N TYR A 114 -4.57 1.62 3.91
CA TYR A 114 -3.64 2.38 4.76
C TYR A 114 -4.27 2.76 6.11
N LYS A 115 -5.56 3.09 6.12
CA LYS A 115 -6.33 3.27 7.37
C LYS A 115 -6.35 1.98 8.18
N TRP A 116 -6.61 0.82 7.58
CA TRP A 116 -6.56 -0.46 8.31
C TRP A 116 -5.18 -0.76 8.87
N TRP A 117 -4.11 -0.45 8.14
CA TRP A 117 -2.75 -0.53 8.66
C TRP A 117 -2.59 0.38 9.88
N LEU A 118 -2.99 1.65 9.77
CA LEU A 118 -2.91 2.64 10.85
C LEU A 118 -3.67 2.20 12.11
N GLU A 119 -4.92 1.74 11.97
CA GLU A 119 -5.82 1.43 13.10
C GLU A 119 -5.58 0.05 13.72
N SER A 120 -5.19 -0.95 12.91
CA SER A 120 -5.16 -2.36 13.33
C SER A 120 -3.83 -3.08 13.07
N GLY A 121 -2.87 -2.44 12.39
CA GLY A 121 -1.65 -3.10 11.97
C GLY A 121 -1.82 -4.06 10.79
N TYR A 122 -2.88 -3.91 10.00
CA TYR A 122 -3.05 -4.66 8.75
C TYR A 122 -1.78 -4.58 7.88
N MET A 123 -1.29 -5.73 7.41
CA MET A 123 -0.03 -5.86 6.65
C MET A 123 1.24 -5.37 7.36
N SER A 124 1.22 -5.22 8.70
CA SER A 124 2.40 -4.91 9.50
C SER A 124 3.19 -6.15 9.89
N SER A 125 4.52 -6.07 9.82
CA SER A 125 5.43 -7.11 10.32
C SER A 125 5.41 -7.28 11.84
N THR A 126 4.88 -6.29 12.59
CA THR A 126 4.83 -6.29 14.07
C THR A 126 3.42 -6.45 14.63
N GLY A 127 2.40 -6.53 13.77
CA GLY A 127 0.99 -6.60 14.18
C GLY A 127 0.40 -5.27 14.65
N ARG A 128 1.11 -4.15 14.49
CA ARG A 128 0.63 -2.78 14.77
C ARG A 128 1.21 -1.78 13.77
N CYS A 129 0.57 -0.63 13.59
CA CYS A 129 1.19 0.49 12.88
C CYS A 129 2.39 1.03 13.68
N PHE A 130 3.50 1.27 13.02
CA PHE A 130 4.67 1.97 13.56
C PHE A 130 5.42 2.65 12.41
N ASP A 131 6.36 3.52 12.74
CA ASP A 131 7.22 4.24 11.77
C ASP A 131 6.51 5.15 10.76
N ILE A 132 5.20 5.34 10.90
CA ILE A 132 4.44 6.17 9.97
C ILE A 132 4.96 7.61 9.93
N GLY A 133 5.40 8.05 8.74
CA GLY A 133 5.79 9.43 8.51
C GLY A 133 4.67 10.44 8.80
N ALA A 134 5.04 11.62 9.32
CA ALA A 134 4.09 12.66 9.73
C ALA A 134 3.14 13.09 8.59
N ALA A 135 3.65 13.19 7.36
CA ALA A 135 2.86 13.52 6.17
C ALA A 135 1.77 12.47 5.90
N THR A 136 2.15 11.18 5.87
CA THR A 136 1.23 10.06 5.66
C THR A 136 0.18 10.02 6.75
N SER A 137 0.60 10.14 8.01
CA SER A 137 -0.31 10.18 9.16
C SER A 137 -1.34 11.31 9.04
N GLN A 138 -0.90 12.53 8.70
CA GLN A 138 -1.81 13.67 8.52
C GLN A 138 -2.81 13.43 7.39
N SER A 139 -2.35 12.93 6.23
CA SER A 139 -3.23 12.62 5.09
C SER A 139 -4.27 11.56 5.43
N LEU A 140 -3.91 10.52 6.20
CA LEU A 140 -4.85 9.48 6.61
C LEU A 140 -5.88 10.00 7.63
N HIS A 141 -5.46 10.84 8.58
CA HIS A 141 -6.41 11.48 9.50
C HIS A 141 -7.41 12.39 8.76
N GLU A 142 -6.94 13.15 7.76
CA GLU A 142 -7.82 13.95 6.92
C GLU A 142 -8.77 13.08 6.09
N PHE A 143 -8.29 11.95 5.54
CA PHE A 143 -9.12 10.97 4.85
C PHE A 143 -10.25 10.44 5.75
N MET A 144 -9.94 10.01 6.97
CA MET A 144 -10.92 9.51 7.96
C MET A 144 -11.94 10.59 8.37
N ARG A 145 -11.48 11.84 8.52
CA ARG A 145 -12.35 12.99 8.79
C ARG A 145 -13.32 13.22 7.63
N ARG A 146 -12.83 13.16 6.38
CA ARG A 146 -13.66 13.29 5.16
C ARG A 146 -14.63 12.13 5.01
N GLN A 147 -14.22 10.90 5.30
CA GLN A 147 -15.09 9.72 5.39
C GLN A 147 -16.30 10.02 6.30
N THR A 148 -16.05 10.47 7.53
CA THR A 148 -17.10 10.79 8.50
C THR A 148 -18.09 11.86 7.98
N ILE A 149 -17.59 12.91 7.34
CA ILE A 149 -18.43 13.97 6.76
C ILE A 149 -19.25 13.45 5.57
N PHE A 150 -18.61 12.66 4.70
CA PHE A 150 -19.23 12.08 3.52
C PHE A 150 -20.37 11.13 3.91
N ALA A 151 -20.17 10.25 4.88
CA ALA A 151 -21.22 9.37 5.41
C ALA A 151 -22.45 10.15 5.86
N LYS A 152 -22.26 11.21 6.66
CA LYS A 152 -23.38 12.05 7.14
C LYS A 152 -24.12 12.73 5.98
N LYS A 153 -23.38 13.30 5.02
CA LYS A 153 -23.96 14.02 3.89
C LYS A 153 -24.78 13.11 2.97
N HIS A 154 -24.29 11.89 2.75
CA HIS A 154 -24.89 10.93 1.82
C HIS A 154 -25.77 9.87 2.51
N HIS A 155 -25.97 9.98 3.83
CA HIS A 155 -26.76 9.04 4.64
C HIS A 155 -26.25 7.58 4.52
N ILE A 156 -24.93 7.41 4.50
CA ILE A 156 -24.27 6.10 4.42
C ILE A 156 -23.86 5.69 5.84
N PRO A 157 -24.19 4.47 6.31
CA PRO A 157 -23.69 3.95 7.58
C PRO A 157 -22.16 3.92 7.62
N ILE A 158 -21.56 4.34 8.73
CA ILE A 158 -20.10 4.53 8.83
C ILE A 158 -19.33 3.23 8.59
N GLU A 159 -19.88 2.11 9.07
CA GLU A 159 -19.34 0.76 8.92
C GLU A 159 -19.30 0.26 7.47
N LYS A 160 -20.03 0.93 6.58
CA LYS A 160 -20.04 0.61 5.13
C LYS A 160 -19.07 1.45 4.32
N LEU A 161 -18.48 2.51 4.90
CA LEU A 161 -17.64 3.44 4.14
C LEU A 161 -16.40 2.78 3.55
N ASP A 162 -15.73 1.93 4.33
CA ASP A 162 -14.52 1.25 3.88
C ASP A 162 -14.79 0.32 2.67
N TYR A 163 -16.05 -0.11 2.51
CA TYR A 163 -16.51 -1.03 1.48
C TYR A 163 -17.25 -0.34 0.32
N LEU A 164 -17.14 0.99 0.22
CA LEU A 164 -17.74 1.74 -0.90
C LEU A 164 -17.18 1.24 -2.23
N SER A 165 -18.08 0.80 -3.11
CA SER A 165 -17.73 0.30 -4.44
C SER A 165 -18.43 1.07 -5.56
N ASP A 166 -19.50 1.81 -5.24
CA ASP A 166 -20.33 2.42 -6.25
C ASP A 166 -19.62 3.62 -6.90
N HIS A 167 -19.70 3.69 -8.22
CA HIS A 167 -18.91 4.65 -8.99
C HIS A 167 -19.27 6.11 -8.69
N ASP A 168 -20.52 6.40 -8.34
CA ASP A 168 -20.97 7.77 -8.12
C ASP A 168 -20.40 8.33 -6.81
N HIS A 169 -20.49 7.58 -5.71
CA HIS A 169 -19.91 8.03 -4.44
C HIS A 169 -18.39 8.06 -4.50
N LEU A 170 -17.74 7.08 -5.13
CA LEU A 170 -16.28 7.06 -5.27
C LEU A 170 -15.77 8.29 -6.04
N ARG A 171 -16.49 8.74 -7.07
CA ARG A 171 -16.14 9.96 -7.83
C ARG A 171 -16.39 11.25 -7.04
N MET A 172 -17.39 11.25 -6.16
CA MET A 172 -17.69 12.41 -5.32
C MET A 172 -16.72 12.56 -4.14
N PHE A 173 -16.04 11.49 -3.73
CA PHE A 173 -15.13 11.51 -2.60
C PHE A 173 -13.77 12.13 -2.97
N GLN A 174 -13.36 13.18 -2.23
CA GLN A 174 -12.08 13.85 -2.45
C GLN A 174 -10.92 13.09 -1.76
N VAL A 175 -10.24 12.24 -2.53
CA VAL A 175 -9.12 11.39 -2.05
C VAL A 175 -7.81 12.14 -1.82
N HIS A 176 -7.61 13.32 -2.43
CA HIS A 176 -6.39 14.11 -2.24
C HIS A 176 -6.40 14.80 -0.87
N CYS A 177 -5.80 14.15 0.13
CA CYS A 177 -5.82 14.56 1.54
C CYS A 177 -4.50 15.22 2.01
N SER A 178 -3.49 15.30 1.12
CA SER A 178 -2.19 15.86 1.43
C SER A 178 -2.19 17.39 1.45
N THR A 179 -1.44 17.97 2.39
CA THR A 179 -1.19 19.42 2.45
C THR A 179 -0.21 19.84 1.36
N SER A 180 -0.43 21.02 0.76
CA SER A 180 0.48 21.58 -0.23
C SER A 180 1.88 21.82 0.34
N GLY A 181 2.93 21.54 -0.45
CA GLY A 181 4.32 21.81 -0.05
C GLY A 181 4.96 20.71 0.80
N VAL A 182 4.25 19.61 1.05
CA VAL A 182 4.79 18.42 1.72
C VAL A 182 5.42 17.51 0.67
N ALA A 183 6.75 17.34 0.72
CA ALA A 183 7.50 16.45 -0.14
C ALA A 183 8.33 15.49 0.73
N GLY A 184 7.78 14.30 0.99
CA GLY A 184 8.47 13.22 1.69
C GLY A 184 8.66 11.99 0.79
N ASN A 185 9.48 11.04 1.23
CA ASN A 185 9.70 9.75 0.57
C ASN A 185 8.47 8.82 0.63
N GLY A 186 7.49 9.12 1.50
CA GLY A 186 6.24 8.38 1.74
C GLY A 186 5.56 7.77 0.50
N ALA A 187 5.53 8.52 -0.59
CA ALA A 187 4.93 8.12 -1.87
C ALA A 187 5.83 7.19 -2.70
N LEU A 188 7.15 7.46 -2.71
CA LEU A 188 8.12 6.74 -3.53
C LEU A 188 8.47 5.37 -2.96
N MET A 189 8.59 5.27 -1.64
CA MET A 189 9.04 4.05 -0.96
C MET A 189 8.09 2.85 -1.14
N ARG A 190 6.81 3.13 -1.44
CA ARG A 190 5.75 2.13 -1.63
C ARG A 190 5.34 1.91 -3.09
N LEU A 191 6.07 2.50 -4.05
CA LEU A 191 5.59 2.65 -5.42
C LEU A 191 5.56 1.36 -6.24
N ALA A 192 6.47 0.41 -5.95
CA ALA A 192 6.72 -0.78 -6.77
C ALA A 192 5.46 -1.53 -7.27
N PRO A 193 4.39 -1.74 -6.49
CA PRO A 193 3.20 -2.46 -6.94
C PRO A 193 2.53 -1.89 -8.19
N VAL A 194 2.54 -0.57 -8.37
CA VAL A 194 1.82 0.10 -9.48
C VAL A 194 2.44 -0.23 -10.84
N PRO A 195 3.73 0.06 -11.11
CA PRO A 195 4.33 -0.27 -12.40
C PRO A 195 4.40 -1.77 -12.66
N LEU A 196 4.48 -2.60 -11.60
CA LEU A 196 4.44 -4.05 -11.73
C LEU A 196 3.04 -4.54 -12.15
N PHE A 197 1.96 -4.00 -11.56
CA PHE A 197 0.59 -4.36 -11.95
C PHE A 197 0.25 -3.90 -13.37
N PHE A 198 0.67 -2.69 -13.74
CA PHE A 198 0.42 -2.11 -15.07
C PHE A 198 1.55 -2.34 -16.07
N HIS A 199 2.40 -3.37 -15.87
CA HIS A 199 3.59 -3.61 -16.69
C HIS A 199 3.29 -3.74 -18.21
N ASN A 200 2.12 -4.29 -18.56
CA ASN A 200 1.64 -4.40 -19.95
C ASN A 200 1.03 -3.10 -20.50
N TYR A 201 0.84 -2.08 -19.65
CA TYR A 201 0.22 -0.79 -19.96
C TYR A 201 1.10 0.38 -19.49
N PRO A 202 2.24 0.68 -20.16
CA PRO A 202 3.22 1.64 -19.67
C PRO A 202 2.69 3.06 -19.41
N LYS A 203 1.66 3.50 -20.15
CA LYS A 203 0.99 4.79 -19.92
C LYS A 203 0.27 4.80 -18.57
N ASP A 204 -0.52 3.76 -18.32
CA ASP A 204 -1.26 3.57 -17.08
C ASP A 204 -0.28 3.39 -15.91
N ALA A 205 0.84 2.68 -16.11
CA ALA A 205 1.90 2.57 -15.12
C ALA A 205 2.46 3.95 -14.71
N ILE A 206 2.77 4.83 -15.67
CA ILE A 206 3.27 6.18 -15.38
C ILE A 206 2.21 7.04 -14.69
N GLU A 207 0.99 7.04 -15.23
CA GLU A 207 -0.12 7.86 -14.73
C GLU A 207 -0.51 7.47 -13.30
N PHE A 208 -0.74 6.18 -13.05
CA PHE A 208 -1.11 5.70 -11.73
C PHE A 208 0.04 5.74 -10.73
N SER A 209 1.29 5.69 -11.19
CA SER A 209 2.44 5.95 -10.31
C SER A 209 2.36 7.36 -9.72
N GLY A 210 2.02 8.36 -10.56
CA GLY A 210 1.81 9.73 -10.10
C GLY A 210 0.62 9.90 -9.16
N TYR A 211 -0.47 9.16 -9.39
CA TYR A 211 -1.67 9.25 -8.55
C TYR A 211 -1.63 8.46 -7.24
N SER A 212 -0.75 7.46 -7.13
CA SER A 212 -0.58 6.63 -5.92
C SER A 212 0.13 7.34 -4.76
N GLY A 213 0.73 8.52 -5.04
CA GLY A 213 1.51 9.32 -4.09
C GLY A 213 0.70 10.00 -3.00
#